data_AF-G5E0Y6-F1
#
_entry.id   AF-G5E0Y6-F1
#
_cell.length_a   1.000
_cell.length_b   1.000
_cell.length_c   1.000
_cell.angle_alpha   90.00
_cell.angle_beta   90.00
_cell.angle_gamma   90.00
#
_symmetry.space_group_name_H-M   'P 1'
#
loop_
_entity.id
_entity.type
_entity.pdbx_description
1 polymer ?
#
loop_
_entity_poly.entity_id
_entity_poly.type
_entity_poly.pdbx_seq_one_letter_code
_entity_poly.pdbx_strand_id
1 'polypeptide(L)'
;AEEERLALRSQLKRQYQLQLNDPHRKGLVEDPALNRWMYARNRNIYPNFRPTPKTSLLGLIWGGPLFFWYYVFKDDRKEKLIQEGKLD
;
A
#
# COMPACT_ATOMS: atom_id res chain seq x y z
N ALA A 1 -4.98 26.89 -19.19
CA ALA A 1 -4.63 25.73 -18.34
C ALA A 1 -4.12 26.14 -16.95
N GLU A 2 -3.12 27.03 -16.82
CA GLU A 2 -2.62 27.45 -15.49
C GLU A 2 -3.67 28.22 -14.70
N GLU A 3 -4.38 29.15 -15.35
CA GLU A 3 -5.46 29.92 -14.74
C GLU A 3 -6.59 29.02 -14.24
N GLU A 4 -6.99 28.00 -15.00
CA GLU A 4 -8.02 27.04 -14.61
C GLU A 4 -7.59 26.20 -13.40
N ARG A 5 -6.32 25.77 -13.35
CA ARG A 5 -5.75 25.07 -12.19
C ARG A 5 -5.71 25.95 -10.95
N LEU A 6 -5.35 27.23 -11.11
CA LEU A 6 -5.33 28.21 -10.02
C LEU A 6 -6.75 28.53 -9.53
N ALA A 7 -7.72 28.64 -10.43
CA ALA A 7 -9.14 28.83 -10.11
C ALA A 7 -9.70 27.64 -9.33
N LEU A 8 -9.42 26.41 -9.78
CA LEU A 8 -9.83 25.20 -9.08
C LEU A 8 -9.17 25.11 -7.68
N ARG A 9 -7.87 25.42 -7.59
CA ARG A 9 -7.15 25.44 -6.31
C ARG A 9 -7.71 26.46 -5.33
N SER A 10 -8.01 27.68 -5.80
CA SER A 10 -8.54 28.74 -4.96
C SER A 10 -9.97 28.41 -4.49
N GLN A 11 -10.79 27.81 -5.35
CA GLN A 11 -12.13 27.34 -5.01
C GLN A 11 -12.10 26.26 -3.93
N LEU A 12 -11.28 25.21 -4.09
CA LEU A 12 -11.16 24.13 -3.09
C LEU A 12 -10.64 24.65 -1.75
N LYS A 13 -9.65 25.56 -1.78
CA LYS A 13 -9.11 26.19 -0.56
C LYS A 13 -10.19 27.00 0.17
N ARG A 14 -11.00 27.77 -0.58
CA ARG A 14 -12.11 28.54 0.00
C ARG A 14 -13.14 27.63 0.67
N GLN A 15 -13.54 26.53 0.01
CA GLN A 15 -14.48 25.57 0.58
C GLN A 15 -13.96 24.97 1.90
N TYR A 16 -12.69 24.57 1.93
CA TYR A 16 -12.07 24.04 3.14
C TYR A 16 -12.01 25.10 4.26
N GLN A 17 -11.64 26.33 3.95
CA GLN A 17 -11.58 27.42 4.94
C GLN A 17 -12.95 27.74 5.55
N LEU A 18 -14.02 27.71 4.75
CA LEU A 18 -15.38 27.93 5.26
C LEU A 18 -15.79 26.85 6.26
N GLN A 19 -15.48 25.59 5.99
CA GLN A 19 -15.76 24.48 6.90
C GLN A 19 -14.89 24.52 8.15
N LEU A 20 -13.62 24.91 8.01
CA LEU A 20 -12.68 24.98 9.13
C LEU A 20 -13.02 26.10 10.11
N ASN A 21 -13.47 27.25 9.60
CA ASN A 21 -13.77 28.45 10.38
C ASN A 21 -15.20 28.46 10.97
N ASP A 22 -16.00 27.42 10.78
CA ASP A 22 -17.34 27.30 11.36
C ASP A 22 -17.24 27.11 12.89
N PRO A 23 -17.76 28.06 13.71
CA PRO A 23 -17.72 27.97 15.17
C PRO A 23 -18.54 26.81 15.74
N HIS A 24 -19.48 26.25 14.97
CA HIS A 24 -20.29 25.10 15.38
C HIS A 24 -19.67 23.76 14.99
N ARG A 25 -18.49 23.74 14.37
CA ARG A 25 -17.81 22.51 13.98
C ARG A 25 -17.35 21.72 15.20
N LYS A 26 -17.86 20.48 15.33
CA LYS A 26 -17.52 19.56 16.43
C LYS A 26 -16.59 18.40 16.02
N GLY A 27 -16.32 18.24 14.73
CA GLY A 27 -15.62 17.07 14.18
C GLY A 27 -14.56 17.39 13.13
N LEU A 28 -13.88 16.34 12.65
CA LEU A 28 -12.91 16.44 11.56
C LEU A 28 -13.58 16.85 10.26
N VAL A 29 -12.90 17.66 9.44
CA VAL A 29 -13.35 17.96 8.08
C VAL A 29 -13.02 16.76 7.20
N GLU A 30 -14.04 16.12 6.64
CA GLU A 30 -13.84 15.01 5.71
C GLU A 30 -13.35 15.53 4.36
N ASP A 31 -12.22 15.00 3.89
CA ASP A 31 -11.73 15.28 2.55
C ASP A 31 -12.21 14.18 1.57
N PRO A 32 -13.08 14.52 0.60
CA PRO A 32 -13.53 13.57 -0.41
C PRO A 32 -12.37 13.06 -1.28
N ALA A 33 -11.29 13.84 -1.47
CA ALA A 33 -10.12 13.40 -2.22
C ALA A 33 -9.37 12.27 -1.47
N LEU A 34 -9.20 12.42 -0.16
CA LEU A 34 -8.61 11.37 0.69
C LEU A 34 -9.46 10.10 0.67
N ASN A 35 -10.78 10.23 0.81
CA ASN A 35 -11.69 9.08 0.77
C ASN A 35 -11.63 8.34 -0.58
N ARG A 36 -11.58 9.07 -1.70
CA ARG A 36 -11.41 8.48 -3.03
C ARG A 36 -10.04 7.79 -3.19
N TRP A 37 -8.98 8.40 -2.64
CA TRP A 37 -7.65 7.81 -2.66
C TRP A 37 -7.60 6.50 -1.84
N MET A 38 -8.16 6.50 -0.63
CA MET A 38 -8.28 5.31 0.20
C MET A 38 -9.12 4.22 -0.46
N TYR A 39 -10.24 4.60 -1.09
CA TYR A 39 -11.08 3.67 -1.85
C TYR A 39 -10.30 3.03 -3.01
N ALA A 40 -9.59 3.85 -3.81
CA ALA A 40 -8.79 3.38 -4.92
C ALA A 40 -7.70 2.39 -4.47
N ARG A 41 -7.07 2.68 -3.32
CA ARG A 41 -6.03 1.84 -2.74
C ARG A 41 -6.54 0.54 -2.15
N ASN A 42 -7.71 0.54 -1.49
CA ASN A 42 -8.12 -0.61 -0.67
C ASN A 42 -9.22 -1.45 -1.34
N ARG A 43 -10.19 -0.81 -1.99
CA ARG A 43 -11.38 -1.49 -2.52
C ARG A 43 -11.32 -1.71 -4.03
N ASN A 44 -10.59 -0.87 -4.75
CA ASN A 44 -10.59 -0.87 -6.21
C ASN A 44 -9.50 -1.74 -6.86
N ILE A 45 -8.75 -2.52 -6.08
CA ILE A 45 -7.64 -3.34 -6.60
C ILE A 45 -8.17 -4.53 -7.41
N TYR A 46 -8.91 -5.44 -6.77
CA TYR A 46 -9.35 -6.70 -7.39
C TYR A 46 -10.40 -6.54 -8.50
N PRO A 47 -11.36 -5.60 -8.41
CA PRO A 47 -12.31 -5.39 -9.51
C PRO A 47 -11.66 -5.02 -10.85
N ASN A 48 -10.50 -4.36 -10.82
CA ASN A 48 -9.77 -3.96 -12.02
C ASN A 48 -8.54 -4.84 -12.31
N PHE A 49 -8.30 -5.88 -11.51
CA PHE A 49 -7.20 -6.79 -11.73
C PHE A 49 -7.49 -7.67 -12.96
N ARG A 50 -6.53 -7.71 -13.89
CA ARG A 50 -6.61 -8.56 -15.09
C ARG A 50 -5.44 -9.55 -15.06
N PRO A 51 -5.70 -10.87 -15.06
CA PRO A 51 -4.64 -11.87 -15.10
C PRO A 51 -3.98 -11.85 -16.49
N THR A 52 -2.88 -11.11 -16.61
CA THR A 52 -2.04 -11.04 -17.81
C THR A 52 -0.74 -11.81 -17.58
N PRO A 53 -0.05 -12.27 -18.63
CA PRO A 53 1.24 -12.95 -18.47
C PRO A 53 2.26 -12.13 -17.66
N LYS A 54 2.29 -10.80 -17.84
CA LYS A 54 3.17 -9.88 -17.10
C LYS A 54 2.84 -9.85 -15.61
N THR A 55 1.56 -9.72 -15.25
CA THR A 55 1.13 -9.68 -13.85
C THR A 55 1.34 -11.03 -13.15
N SER A 56 1.12 -12.13 -13.86
CA SER A 56 1.34 -13.48 -13.32
C SER A 56 2.83 -13.75 -13.08
N LEU A 57 3.71 -13.35 -14.01
CA LEU A 57 5.16 -13.48 -13.84
C LEU A 57 5.68 -12.67 -12.64
N LEU A 58 5.20 -11.43 -12.48
CA LEU A 58 5.52 -10.61 -11.31
C LEU A 58 5.06 -11.30 -10.03
N GLY A 59 3.83 -11.84 -9.99
CA GLY A 59 3.33 -12.59 -8.84
C GLY A 59 4.23 -13.76 -8.44
N LEU A 60 4.76 -14.50 -9.42
CA LEU A 60 5.68 -15.62 -9.18
C LEU A 60 7.02 -15.13 -8.60
N ILE A 61 7.59 -14.06 -9.17
CA ILE A 61 8.85 -13.47 -8.67
C ILE A 61 8.68 -12.99 -7.23
N TRP A 62 7.57 -12.30 -6.93
CA TRP A 62 7.28 -11.80 -5.59
C TRP A 62 6.89 -12.91 -4.59
N GLY A 63 6.42 -14.07 -5.06
CA GLY A 63 6.26 -15.28 -4.25
C GLY A 63 7.57 -16.07 -4.05
N GLY A 64 8.58 -15.83 -4.88
CA GLY A 64 9.90 -16.45 -4.84
C GLY A 64 10.67 -16.39 -3.51
N PRO A 65 10.56 -15.33 -2.68
CA PRO A 65 11.24 -15.26 -1.39
C PRO A 65 10.96 -16.45 -0.46
N LEU A 66 9.80 -17.10 -0.59
CA LEU A 66 9.50 -18.32 0.16
C LEU A 66 10.48 -19.46 -0.14
N PHE A 67 10.81 -19.66 -1.41
CA PHE A 67 11.80 -20.66 -1.82
C PHE A 67 13.21 -20.25 -1.40
N PHE A 68 13.53 -18.95 -1.53
CA PHE A 68 14.82 -18.42 -1.07
C PHE A 68 15.06 -18.74 0.42
N TRP A 69 14.10 -18.38 1.29
CA TRP A 69 14.22 -18.65 2.73
C TRP A 69 14.21 -20.13 3.07
N TYR A 70 13.45 -20.95 2.34
CA TYR A 70 13.51 -22.41 2.49
C TYR A 70 14.93 -22.94 2.32
N TYR A 71 15.67 -22.51 1.30
CA TYR A 71 17.04 -22.95 1.08
C TYR A 71 18.00 -22.42 2.15
N VAL A 72 17.90 -21.14 2.52
CA VAL A 72 18.73 -20.56 3.59
C VAL A 72 18.58 -21.32 4.90
N PHE A 73 17.34 -21.60 5.33
CA PHE A 73 17.09 -22.35 6.57
C PHE A 73 17.40 -23.84 6.45
N LYS A 74 17.30 -24.41 5.25
CA LYS A 74 17.64 -25.81 5.01
C LYS A 74 19.13 -26.07 5.21
N ASP A 75 19.98 -25.15 4.76
CA ASP A 75 21.43 -25.29 4.91
C ASP A 75 21.92 -24.92 6.32
N ASP A 76 21.22 -24.03 7.04
CA ASP A 76 21.49 -23.71 8.44
C ASP A 76 20.99 -24.79 9.43
N ARG A 77 20.47 -25.93 8.94
CA ARG A 77 20.10 -27.07 9.80
C ARG A 77 21.34 -27.68 10.45
N LYS A 78 21.58 -27.31 11.71
CA LYS A 78 22.71 -27.80 12.52
C LYS A 78 22.57 -29.24 13.02
N GLU A 79 21.58 -30.00 12.54
CA GLU A 79 21.36 -31.39 12.95
C GLU A 79 22.61 -32.27 12.84
N LYS A 80 23.42 -32.07 11.80
CA LYS A 80 24.70 -32.79 11.64
C LYS A 80 25.71 -32.43 12.74
N LEU A 81 25.81 -31.16 13.12
CA LEU A 81 26.73 -30.71 14.17
C LEU A 81 26.29 -31.19 15.57
N ILE A 82 24.98 -31.29 15.79
CA ILE A 82 24.40 -31.87 17.01
C ILE A 82 24.69 -33.38 17.08
N GLN A 83 24.51 -34.11 15.97
CA GLN A 83 24.84 -35.55 15.90
C GLN A 83 26.33 -35.83 16.12
N GLU A 84 27.21 -34.93 15.68
CA GLU A 84 28.66 -35.03 15.90
C GLU A 84 29.09 -34.57 17.31
N GLY A 85 28.17 -34.08 18.15
CA GLY A 85 28.48 -33.55 19.49
C GLY A 85 29.32 -32.28 19.48
N LYS A 86 29.37 -31.55 18.35
CA LYS A 86 30.15 -30.30 18.19
C LYS A 86 29.34 -29.05 18.55
N LEU A 87 28.04 -29.21 18.79
CA LEU A 87 27.11 -28.15 19.14
C LEU A 87 26.14 -28.69 20.20
N ASP A 88 25.96 -27.96 21.30
CA ASP A 88 25.08 -28.31 22.43
C ASP A 88 23.59 -28.28 22.04
#